data_AF-A0A2G5BBE8-F1
#
_entry.id   AF-A0A2G5BBE8-F1
#
_cell.length_a   1.000
_cell.length_b   1.000
_cell.length_c   1.000
_cell.angle_alpha   90.00
_cell.angle_beta   90.00
_cell.angle_gamma   90.00
#
_symmetry.space_group_name_H-M   'P 1'
#
loop_
_entity.id
_entity.type
_entity.pdbx_description
1 polymer ?
#
loop_
_entity_poly.entity_id
_entity_poly.type
_entity_poly.pdbx_seq_one_letter_code
_entity_poly.pdbx_strand_id
1 'polypeptide(L)' 'MDRSLGHSGYDDGSWAITRFIREEILNPQKLGSNIGVLYGVSVFAGAVYFLEHYGELLVQ' A
#
# COMPACT_ATOMS: atom_id res chain seq x y z
N MET A 1 -14.20 -26.91 -34.21
CA MET A 1 -14.58 -25.54 -33.84
C MET A 1 -13.36 -24.91 -33.17
N ASP A 2 -12.80 -23.89 -33.80
CA ASP A 2 -11.58 -23.18 -33.40
C ASP A 2 -11.91 -21.95 -32.53
N ARG A 3 -10.97 -21.57 -31.65
CA ARG A 3 -10.81 -20.33 -30.83
C ARG A 3 -11.45 -20.22 -29.45
N SER A 4 -10.58 -20.26 -28.43
CA SER A 4 -10.14 -19.07 -27.66
C SER A 4 -9.22 -19.59 -26.53
N LEU A 5 -7.92 -19.76 -26.77
CA LEU A 5 -6.88 -18.80 -26.40
C LEU A 5 -7.09 -18.17 -25.01
N GLY A 6 -6.26 -18.62 -24.07
CA GLY A 6 -5.55 -17.79 -23.09
C GLY A 6 -6.37 -16.83 -22.23
N HIS A 7 -6.55 -17.19 -20.95
CA HIS A 7 -6.42 -16.19 -19.91
C HIS A 7 -5.32 -16.63 -18.95
N SER A 8 -4.10 -16.42 -19.42
CA SER A 8 -2.86 -16.49 -18.64
C SER A 8 -2.98 -15.59 -17.41
N GLY A 9 -2.67 -16.15 -16.25
CA GLY A 9 -2.73 -15.51 -14.93
C GLY A 9 -1.88 -14.24 -14.82
N TYR A 10 -2.51 -13.09 -15.06
CA TYR A 10 -1.91 -11.77 -14.91
C TYR A 10 -2.81 -10.75 -14.20
N ASP A 11 -3.88 -11.18 -13.52
CA ASP A 11 -4.86 -10.23 -12.94
C ASP A 11 -5.38 -10.55 -11.52
N ASP A 12 -4.89 -11.59 -10.84
CA ASP A 12 -5.34 -11.85 -9.46
C ASP A 12 -4.81 -10.83 -8.46
N GLY A 13 -3.55 -10.41 -8.60
CA GLY A 13 -2.93 -9.42 -7.72
C GLY A 13 -3.52 -8.02 -7.90
N SER A 14 -3.77 -7.62 -9.15
CA SER A 14 -4.36 -6.31 -9.48
C SER A 14 -5.81 -6.24 -8.98
N TRP A 15 -6.59 -7.31 -9.17
CA TRP A 15 -7.98 -7.40 -8.72
C TRP A 15 -8.08 -7.45 -7.20
N ALA A 16 -7.20 -8.21 -6.52
CA ALA A 16 -7.13 -8.26 -5.06
C ALA A 16 -6.76 -6.89 -4.45
N ILE A 17 -5.75 -6.20 -5.01
CA ILE A 17 -5.34 -4.86 -4.55
C ILE A 17 -6.45 -3.83 -4.84
N THR A 18 -7.06 -3.87 -6.02
CA THR A 18 -8.15 -2.95 -6.39
C THR A 18 -9.38 -3.16 -5.51
N ARG A 19 -9.73 -4.42 -5.21
CA ARG A 19 -10.80 -4.77 -4.28
C ARG A 19 -10.48 -4.31 -2.86
N PHE A 20 -9.25 -4.52 -2.39
CA PHE A 20 -8.79 -4.08 -1.08
C PHE A 20 -8.83 -2.56 -0.93
N ILE A 21 -8.33 -1.80 -1.92
CA ILE A 21 -8.43 -0.33 -1.92
C ILE A 21 -9.89 0.12 -1.89
N ARG A 22 -10.80 -0.56 -2.60
CA ARG A 22 -12.22 -0.21 -2.59
C ARG A 22 -12.93 -0.57 -1.29
N GLU A 23 -12.71 -1.75 -0.74
CA GLU A 23 -13.38 -2.26 0.46
C GLU A 23 -12.78 -1.74 1.76
N GLU A 24 -11.50 -1.38 1.76
CA GLU A 24 -10.82 -0.86 2.94
C GLU A 24 -10.67 0.64 2.87
N ILE A 25 -10.07 1.22 1.82
CA ILE A 25 -9.76 2.66 1.76
C ILE A 25 -11.00 3.52 1.51
N LEU A 26 -11.91 3.12 0.61
CA LEU A 26 -13.10 3.92 0.25
C LEU A 26 -14.33 3.67 1.14
N ASN A 27 -14.22 2.77 2.12
CA ASN A 27 -15.35 2.40 2.96
C ASN A 27 -15.47 3.37 4.15
N PRO A 28 -16.53 4.22 4.21
CA PRO A 28 -16.60 5.34 5.12
C PRO A 28 -16.55 4.95 6.61
N GLN A 29 -16.96 3.72 6.95
CA GLN A 29 -16.91 3.18 8.31
C GLN A 29 -15.49 2.83 8.80
N LYS A 30 -14.54 2.60 7.90
CA LYS A 30 -13.14 2.27 8.25
C LYS A 30 -12.18 3.45 8.09
N LEU A 31 -12.64 4.60 7.61
CA LEU A 31 -11.80 5.78 7.35
C LEU A 31 -10.98 6.22 8.57
N GLY A 32 -11.57 6.21 9.78
CA GLY A 32 -10.84 6.54 11.00
C GLY A 32 -9.69 5.55 11.30
N SER A 33 -9.91 4.25 11.08
CA SER A 33 -8.88 3.22 11.23
C SER A 33 -7.79 3.34 10.17
N ASN A 34 -8.17 3.66 8.93
CA ASN A 34 -7.23 3.80 7.82
C ASN A 34 -6.34 5.03 7.97
N ILE A 35 -6.86 6.14 8.52
CA ILE A 35 -6.04 7.32 8.83
C ILE A 35 -4.92 6.96 9.81
N GLY A 36 -5.21 6.13 10.82
CA GLY A 36 -4.19 5.63 11.75
C GLY A 36 -3.09 4.83 11.04
N VAL A 37 -3.46 3.96 10.10
CA VAL A 37 -2.50 3.20 9.28
C VAL A 37 -1.67 4.12 8.38
N LEU A 38 -2.31 5.07 7.69
CA LEU A 38 -1.66 6.02 6.80
C LEU A 38 -0.70 6.94 7.56
N TYR A 39 -1.11 7.37 8.76
CA TYR A 39 -0.26 8.13 9.68
C TYR A 39 0.92 7.29 10.17
N GLY A 40 0.69 6.04 10.59
CA GLY A 40 1.77 5.14 11.01
C GLY A 40 2.79 4.88 9.90
N VAL A 41 2.33 4.60 8.68
CA VAL A 41 3.20 4.38 7.51
C VAL A 41 3.99 5.63 7.15
N SER A 42 3.35 6.82 7.19
CA SER A 42 4.03 8.08 6.86
C SER A 42 5.08 8.47 7.91
N VAL A 43 4.77 8.33 9.20
CA VAL A 43 5.74 8.56 10.28
C VAL A 43 6.91 7.58 10.18
N PHE A 44 6.63 6.29 9.94
CA PHE A 44 7.67 5.28 9.77
C PHE A 44 8.59 5.59 8.58
N ALA A 45 8.02 5.87 7.41
CA ALA A 45 8.80 6.23 6.22
C ALA A 45 9.62 7.52 6.44
N GLY A 46 9.04 8.52 7.11
CA GLY A 46 9.73 9.76 7.46
C GLY A 46 10.90 9.52 8.41
N ALA A 47 10.74 8.65 9.40
CA ALA A 47 11.83 8.28 10.32
C ALA A 47 12.97 7.56 9.59
N VAL A 48 12.67 6.61 8.71
CA VAL A 48 13.69 5.92 7.89
C VAL A 48 14.44 6.91 7.00
N TYR A 49 13.73 7.78 6.29
CA TYR A 49 14.34 8.81 5.44
C TYR A 49 15.23 9.75 6.25
N PHE A 50 14.77 10.16 7.43
CA PHE A 50 15.52 11.01 8.34
C PHE A 50 16.80 10.31 8.83
N LEU A 51 16.73 9.04 9.22
CA LEU A 51 17.91 8.25 9.60
C LEU A 51 18.88 8.05 8.43
N GLU A 52 18.39 7.88 7.21
CA GLU A 52 19.23 7.73 6.03
C GLU A 52 20.00 9.02 5.70
N HIS A 53 19.35 10.18 5.84
CA HIS A 53 19.94 11.48 5.44
C HIS A 53 20.66 12.21 6.58
N TYR A 54 20.22 11.99 7.81
CA TYR A 54 20.69 12.70 9.00
C TYR A 54 21.19 11.76 10.10
N GLY A 55 21.24 10.44 9.86
CA GLY A 55 21.75 9.48 10.85
C GLY A 55 23.18 9.78 11.29
N GLU A 56 24.00 10.34 10.40
CA GLU A 56 25.36 10.79 10.72
C GLU A 56 25.38 11.92 11.76
N LEU A 57 24.34 12.77 11.82
CA LEU A 57 24.18 13.81 12.85
C LEU A 57 23.77 13.24 14.22
N LEU A 58 23.17 12.04 14.28
CA LEU A 58 22.76 11.41 15.54
C LEU A 58 23.87 10.60 16.22
N VAL A 59 24.91 10.25 15.47
CA VAL A 59 26.04 9.43 15.94
C VAL A 59 27.15 10.28 16.56
N GLN A 60 27.09 11.61 16.39
CA GLN A 60 28.08 12.57 16.89
C GLN A 60 27.86 12.92 18.38
#